data_AF-A0A660ZFV9-F1
#
_entry.id   AF-A0A660ZFV9-F1
#
_cell.length_a   1.000
_cell.length_b   1.000
_cell.length_c   1.000
_cell.angle_alpha   90.00
_cell.angle_beta   90.00
_cell.angle_gamma   90.00
#
_symmetry.space_group_name_H-M   'P 1'
#
loop_
_entity.id
_entity.type
_entity.pdbx_description
1 polymer ?
#
loop_
_entity_poly.entity_id
_entity_poly.type
_entity_poly.pdbx_seq_one_letter_code
_entity_poly.pdbx_strand_id
1 'polypeptide(L)'
;KLENEGISFWIHVDAAYGGYARSIFLDENFEFMEKESLKEQLDRLKIVSKSVNWPVEPIYQAYKAISQVDSVTVDPHKLGYVPYPAGGIAFRTKLVRNIISFFAPYIFEQKDWERNPQLLGSFIMEGSKPGASAAAVWAAHRVIPLNMLGYGKLIGESVEGAQLFYNRLAASEPFTVKTGGFEKELVVRPLAQPDLNIVIYAFNIVGNRSLEVMNRLNRAIKDKLSYHEGKPILAHEAIVSSTELEVKTNKALPNYLKAMGIDVSTLDDESSVFVLRSCIMTPYLTSDYTDEDYIERFMAALLHACNAAVAELA
;
A
#
# COMPACT_ATOMS: atom_id res chain seq x y z
N LYS A 1 -19.87 19.05 15.24
CA LYS A 1 -19.45 20.44 15.54
C LYS A 1 -19.75 21.35 14.35
N LEU A 2 -19.09 21.16 13.19
CA LEU A 2 -19.29 22.00 12.00
C LEU A 2 -20.75 22.03 11.50
N GLU A 3 -21.46 20.90 11.52
CA GLU A 3 -22.88 20.87 11.13
C GLU A 3 -23.77 21.74 12.03
N ASN A 4 -23.50 21.77 13.34
CA ASN A 4 -24.21 22.65 14.29
C ASN A 4 -23.89 24.14 14.05
N GLU A 5 -22.78 24.42 13.37
CA GLU A 5 -22.36 25.76 12.95
C GLU A 5 -22.85 26.08 11.52
N GLY A 6 -23.68 25.22 10.92
CA GLY A 6 -24.24 25.42 9.58
C GLY A 6 -23.30 25.05 8.43
N ILE A 7 -22.21 24.34 8.69
CA ILE A 7 -21.23 23.93 7.69
C ILE A 7 -21.33 22.42 7.46
N SER A 8 -21.56 22.02 6.21
CA SER A 8 -21.58 20.61 5.77
C SER A 8 -20.75 20.44 4.50
N PHE A 9 -20.23 19.23 4.29
CA PHE A 9 -19.41 18.88 3.14
C PHE A 9 -19.57 17.39 2.83
N TRP A 10 -19.39 17.06 1.55
CA TRP A 10 -19.34 15.67 1.09
C TRP A 10 -18.01 15.02 1.50
N ILE A 11 -18.07 13.80 2.02
CA ILE A 11 -16.90 13.00 2.36
C ILE A 11 -16.76 11.85 1.37
N HIS A 12 -15.69 11.90 0.58
CA HIS A 12 -15.24 10.78 -0.23
C HIS A 12 -14.00 10.15 0.40
N VAL A 13 -13.99 8.82 0.50
CA VAL A 13 -12.79 8.05 0.85
C VAL A 13 -12.22 7.42 -0.41
N ASP A 14 -11.01 7.84 -0.79
CA ASP A 14 -10.22 7.10 -1.75
C ASP A 14 -9.59 5.89 -1.05
N ALA A 15 -10.29 4.75 -1.11
CA ALA A 15 -9.78 3.47 -0.68
C ALA A 15 -9.43 2.58 -1.89
N ALA A 16 -9.03 3.18 -3.03
CA ALA A 16 -8.71 2.42 -4.24
C ALA A 16 -7.73 1.28 -3.92
N TYR A 17 -6.69 1.58 -3.13
CA TYR A 17 -5.75 0.57 -2.66
C TYR A 17 -6.25 -0.16 -1.40
N GLY A 18 -6.56 0.55 -0.32
CA GLY A 18 -6.84 -0.03 1.00
C GLY A 18 -8.25 -0.59 1.23
N GLY A 19 -9.19 -0.44 0.30
CA GLY A 19 -10.61 -0.74 0.54
C GLY A 19 -10.87 -2.21 0.87
N TYR A 20 -10.17 -3.12 0.21
CA TYR A 20 -10.28 -4.55 0.49
C TYR A 20 -9.76 -4.94 1.89
N ALA A 21 -8.82 -4.19 2.46
CA ALA A 21 -8.31 -4.45 3.81
C ALA A 21 -9.38 -4.23 4.89
N ARG A 22 -10.49 -3.53 4.58
CA ARG A 22 -11.65 -3.45 5.48
C ARG A 22 -12.22 -4.82 5.82
N SER A 23 -12.04 -5.82 4.95
CA SER A 23 -12.46 -7.21 5.20
C SER A 23 -11.84 -7.82 6.47
N ILE A 24 -10.65 -7.36 6.88
CA ILE A 24 -9.98 -7.81 8.11
C ILE A 24 -10.82 -7.49 9.36
N PHE A 25 -11.60 -6.40 9.30
CA PHE A 25 -12.37 -5.88 10.42
C PHE A 25 -13.80 -6.44 10.48
N LEU A 26 -14.19 -7.30 9.53
CA LEU A 26 -15.55 -7.83 9.41
C LEU A 26 -15.59 -9.29 9.82
N ASP A 27 -16.54 -9.64 10.69
CA ASP A 27 -16.78 -11.02 11.08
C ASP A 27 -17.40 -11.86 9.95
N GLU A 28 -17.67 -13.14 10.22
CA GLU A 28 -18.29 -14.04 9.24
C GLU A 28 -19.70 -13.61 8.78
N ASN A 29 -20.37 -12.78 9.58
CA ASN A 29 -21.68 -12.19 9.31
C ASN A 29 -21.59 -10.80 8.66
N PHE A 30 -20.37 -10.35 8.31
CA PHE A 30 -20.07 -9.04 7.74
C PHE A 30 -20.28 -7.86 8.69
N GLU A 31 -20.32 -8.13 10.00
CA GLU A 31 -20.43 -7.10 11.04
C GLU A 31 -19.04 -6.58 11.43
N PHE A 32 -18.95 -5.27 11.68
CA PHE A 32 -17.67 -4.65 12.06
C PHE A 32 -17.34 -5.00 13.51
N MET A 33 -16.20 -5.67 13.73
CA MET A 33 -15.81 -6.13 15.06
C MET A 33 -15.33 -4.97 15.96
N GLU A 34 -15.67 -5.05 17.23
CA GLU A 34 -15.03 -4.21 18.26
C GLU A 34 -13.56 -4.61 18.43
N LYS A 35 -12.72 -3.64 18.82
CA LYS A 35 -11.25 -3.75 18.69
C LYS A 35 -10.66 -4.93 19.48
N GLU A 36 -11.15 -5.18 20.69
CA GLU A 36 -10.71 -6.27 21.54
C GLU A 36 -11.01 -7.62 20.89
N SER A 37 -12.24 -7.78 20.37
CA SER A 37 -12.66 -8.98 19.66
C SER A 37 -11.86 -9.18 18.36
N LEU A 38 -11.63 -8.11 17.61
CA LEU A 38 -10.78 -8.14 16.42
C LEU A 38 -9.39 -8.70 16.75
N LYS A 39 -8.72 -8.17 17.78
CA LYS A 39 -7.37 -8.63 18.18
C LYS A 39 -7.35 -10.10 18.58
N GLU A 40 -8.35 -10.56 19.33
CA GLU A 40 -8.49 -11.96 19.70
C GLU A 40 -8.64 -12.84 18.45
N GLN A 41 -9.45 -12.41 17.50
CA GLN A 41 -9.70 -13.16 16.28
C GLN A 41 -8.51 -13.20 15.32
N LEU A 42 -7.78 -12.08 15.17
CA LEU A 42 -6.57 -12.03 14.36
C LEU A 42 -5.55 -13.06 14.82
N ASP A 43 -5.39 -13.22 16.13
CA ASP A 43 -4.52 -14.24 16.72
C ASP A 43 -5.09 -15.65 16.53
N ARG A 44 -6.36 -15.86 16.90
CA ARG A 44 -7.03 -17.18 16.82
C ARG A 44 -6.96 -17.75 15.41
N LEU A 45 -7.15 -16.91 14.40
CA LEU A 45 -7.14 -17.30 13.00
C LEU A 45 -5.77 -17.16 12.33
N LYS A 46 -4.74 -16.74 13.07
CA LYS A 46 -3.38 -16.50 12.56
C LYS A 46 -3.36 -15.61 11.31
N ILE A 47 -4.13 -14.52 11.35
CA ILE A 47 -4.23 -13.54 10.25
C ILE A 47 -3.10 -12.51 10.36
N VAL A 48 -2.87 -12.03 11.58
CA VAL A 48 -1.73 -11.17 11.93
C VAL A 48 -1.24 -11.62 13.29
N SER A 49 0.03 -11.99 13.40
CA SER A 49 0.65 -12.41 14.66
C SER A 49 0.53 -11.36 15.77
N LYS A 50 0.36 -11.82 17.02
CA LYS A 50 0.39 -10.98 18.24
C LYS A 50 1.68 -10.19 18.42
N SER A 51 2.79 -10.65 17.84
CA SER A 51 4.06 -9.91 17.90
C SER A 51 4.01 -8.61 17.10
N VAL A 52 3.05 -8.47 16.19
CA VAL A 52 2.82 -7.29 15.38
C VAL A 52 1.76 -6.40 16.04
N ASN A 53 2.15 -5.18 16.41
CA ASN A 53 1.22 -4.19 16.96
C ASN A 53 0.37 -3.55 15.84
N TRP A 54 -0.55 -4.31 15.26
CA TRP A 54 -1.46 -3.86 14.22
C TRP A 54 -2.87 -4.49 14.40
N PRO A 55 -3.96 -3.77 14.08
CA PRO A 55 -4.01 -2.36 13.74
C PRO A 55 -3.81 -1.48 14.99
N VAL A 56 -3.09 -0.37 14.81
CA VAL A 56 -3.03 0.69 15.83
C VAL A 56 -4.36 1.48 15.86
N GLU A 57 -4.59 2.25 16.93
CA GLU A 57 -5.88 2.92 17.17
C GLU A 57 -6.35 3.81 16.00
N PRO A 58 -5.50 4.69 15.41
CA PRO A 58 -5.92 5.52 14.29
C PRO A 58 -6.40 4.70 13.08
N ILE A 59 -5.76 3.55 12.81
CA ILE A 59 -6.10 2.68 11.68
C ILE A 59 -7.43 1.98 11.93
N TYR A 60 -7.63 1.44 13.13
CA TYR A 60 -8.92 0.85 13.51
C TYR A 60 -10.07 1.86 13.35
N GLN A 61 -9.91 3.08 13.87
CA GLN A 61 -10.93 4.11 13.78
C GLN A 61 -11.17 4.57 12.34
N ALA A 62 -10.13 4.68 11.52
CA ALA A 62 -10.27 5.02 10.11
C ALA A 62 -11.12 4.00 9.35
N TYR A 63 -10.86 2.69 9.50
CA TYR A 63 -11.66 1.64 8.85
C TYR A 63 -13.10 1.56 9.39
N LYS A 64 -13.30 1.82 10.68
CA LYS A 64 -14.64 1.89 11.31
C LYS A 64 -15.47 3.03 10.70
N ALA A 65 -14.85 4.19 10.50
CA ALA A 65 -15.51 5.39 9.97
C ALA A 65 -15.92 5.32 8.49
N ILE A 66 -15.38 4.37 7.70
CA ILE A 66 -15.71 4.24 6.27
C ILE A 66 -17.22 4.07 6.03
N SER A 67 -17.96 3.43 6.93
CA SER A 67 -19.43 3.29 6.77
C SER A 67 -20.21 4.60 6.92
N GLN A 68 -19.56 5.66 7.41
CA GLN A 68 -20.16 6.97 7.65
C GLN A 68 -19.94 7.96 6.50
N VAL A 69 -19.10 7.63 5.52
CA VAL A 69 -18.79 8.54 4.41
C VAL A 69 -19.81 8.42 3.28
N ASP A 70 -19.85 9.41 2.41
CA ASP A 70 -20.88 9.51 1.36
C ASP A 70 -20.55 8.64 0.13
N SER A 71 -19.25 8.51 -0.19
CA SER A 71 -18.76 7.59 -1.21
C SER A 71 -17.37 7.04 -0.94
N VAL A 72 -17.08 5.89 -1.53
CA VAL A 72 -15.81 5.17 -1.39
C VAL A 72 -15.36 4.66 -2.76
N THR A 73 -14.12 4.95 -3.16
CA THR A 73 -13.46 4.27 -4.28
C THR A 73 -12.77 3.01 -3.77
N VAL A 74 -12.81 1.91 -4.52
CA VAL A 74 -12.12 0.65 -4.20
C VAL A 74 -11.76 -0.09 -5.48
N ASP A 75 -10.52 -0.55 -5.64
CA ASP A 75 -10.09 -1.21 -6.87
C ASP A 75 -9.86 -2.72 -6.67
N PRO A 76 -10.70 -3.57 -7.29
CA PRO A 76 -10.43 -5.00 -7.39
C PRO A 76 -9.07 -5.35 -8.01
N HIS A 77 -8.56 -4.55 -8.96
CA HIS A 77 -7.26 -4.80 -9.58
C HIS A 77 -6.05 -4.37 -8.74
N LYS A 78 -6.27 -3.85 -7.53
CA LYS A 78 -5.22 -3.55 -6.54
C LYS A 78 -5.20 -4.65 -5.48
N LEU A 79 -5.65 -4.40 -4.26
CA LEU A 79 -5.70 -5.40 -3.18
C LEU A 79 -6.85 -6.40 -3.30
N GLY A 80 -7.64 -6.33 -4.38
CA GLY A 80 -8.63 -7.36 -4.70
C GLY A 80 -8.05 -8.55 -5.47
N TYR A 81 -6.80 -8.49 -5.94
CA TYR A 81 -6.14 -9.56 -6.72
C TYR A 81 -6.91 -9.99 -7.98
N VAL A 82 -7.73 -9.09 -8.54
CA VAL A 82 -8.42 -9.30 -9.82
C VAL A 82 -7.55 -8.76 -10.96
N PRO A 83 -7.48 -9.41 -12.14
CA PRO A 83 -6.73 -8.84 -13.26
C PRO A 83 -7.25 -7.46 -13.71
N TYR A 84 -6.34 -6.61 -14.18
CA TYR A 84 -6.71 -5.36 -14.83
C TYR A 84 -7.56 -5.62 -16.10
N PRO A 85 -8.52 -4.74 -16.44
CA PRO A 85 -8.98 -3.58 -15.66
C PRO A 85 -10.20 -3.92 -14.76
N ALA A 86 -10.16 -3.47 -13.50
CA ALA A 86 -11.28 -3.53 -12.57
C ALA A 86 -11.15 -2.49 -11.44
N GLY A 87 -11.91 -1.39 -11.57
CA GLY A 87 -12.12 -0.39 -10.51
C GLY A 87 -13.56 -0.46 -9.95
N GLY A 88 -13.82 0.29 -8.89
CA GLY A 88 -15.13 0.29 -8.23
C GLY A 88 -15.38 1.56 -7.41
N ILE A 89 -16.65 1.94 -7.34
CA ILE A 89 -17.14 3.02 -6.48
C ILE A 89 -18.42 2.58 -5.77
N ALA A 90 -18.51 2.88 -4.49
CA ALA A 90 -19.69 2.67 -3.67
C ALA A 90 -20.21 4.02 -3.16
N PHE A 91 -21.53 4.18 -3.14
CA PHE A 91 -22.21 5.34 -2.57
C PHE A 91 -23.07 4.89 -1.39
N ARG A 92 -23.08 5.68 -0.32
CA ARG A 92 -23.91 5.42 0.87
C ARG A 92 -25.40 5.39 0.52
N THR A 93 -25.83 6.21 -0.43
CA THR A 93 -27.20 6.25 -0.91
C THR A 93 -27.29 6.08 -2.41
N LYS A 94 -28.20 5.22 -2.87
CA LYS A 94 -28.47 5.01 -4.29
C LYS A 94 -29.01 6.26 -4.98
N LEU A 95 -29.52 7.25 -4.23
CA LEU A 95 -30.10 8.48 -4.79
C LEU A 95 -29.08 9.31 -5.58
N VAL A 96 -27.79 9.19 -5.25
CA VAL A 96 -26.70 9.90 -5.94
C VAL A 96 -26.67 9.57 -7.42
N ARG A 97 -26.99 8.33 -7.81
CA ARG A 97 -26.99 7.90 -9.21
C ARG A 97 -27.95 8.71 -10.08
N ASN A 98 -29.02 9.26 -9.49
CA ASN A 98 -30.02 10.04 -10.21
C ASN A 98 -29.52 11.45 -10.56
N ILE A 99 -28.51 11.96 -9.86
CA ILE A 99 -27.92 13.28 -10.12
C ILE A 99 -27.13 13.26 -11.43
N ILE A 100 -26.47 12.13 -11.72
CA ILE A 100 -25.63 11.93 -12.90
C ILE A 100 -26.34 11.15 -14.01
N SER A 101 -27.59 10.74 -13.80
CA SER A 101 -28.24 9.81 -14.71
C SER A 101 -28.58 10.46 -16.04
N PHE A 102 -28.32 9.75 -17.13
CA PHE A 102 -28.71 10.16 -18.47
C PHE A 102 -29.53 9.07 -19.15
N PHE A 103 -30.77 9.41 -19.53
CA PHE A 103 -31.68 8.52 -20.25
C PHE A 103 -31.80 8.98 -21.70
N ALA A 104 -31.23 8.22 -22.63
CA ALA A 104 -31.36 8.50 -24.05
C ALA A 104 -32.81 8.24 -24.51
N PRO A 105 -33.54 9.23 -25.07
CA PRO A 105 -34.96 9.10 -25.39
C PRO A 105 -35.32 8.04 -26.45
N TYR A 106 -34.33 7.54 -27.19
CA TYR A 106 -34.53 6.70 -28.38
C TYR A 106 -34.45 5.20 -28.14
N ILE A 107 -34.23 4.75 -26.90
CA ILE A 107 -34.01 3.31 -26.60
C ILE A 107 -35.10 2.72 -25.69
N PHE A 108 -35.87 3.51 -24.94
CA PHE A 108 -36.78 2.98 -23.92
C PHE A 108 -38.13 3.71 -23.84
N GLU A 109 -39.22 2.96 -23.68
CA GLU A 109 -40.52 3.52 -23.30
C GLU A 109 -40.52 3.90 -21.82
N GLN A 110 -41.19 5.01 -21.48
CA GLN A 110 -41.25 5.61 -20.13
C GLN A 110 -41.76 4.70 -19.00
N LYS A 111 -42.16 3.45 -19.25
CA LYS A 111 -42.72 2.55 -18.23
C LYS A 111 -41.69 1.60 -17.60
N ASP A 112 -40.49 1.48 -18.16
CA ASP A 112 -39.48 0.49 -17.71
C ASP A 112 -38.40 1.03 -16.75
N TRP A 113 -38.36 2.36 -16.53
CA TRP A 113 -37.29 3.04 -15.78
C TRP A 113 -37.21 2.66 -14.29
N GLU A 114 -38.33 2.33 -13.64
CA GLU A 114 -38.34 1.98 -12.20
C GLU A 114 -37.89 0.55 -11.92
N ARG A 115 -37.94 -0.35 -12.91
CA ARG A 115 -37.79 -1.79 -12.71
C ARG A 115 -36.66 -2.45 -13.49
N ASN A 116 -36.01 -1.77 -14.43
CA ASN A 116 -35.10 -2.46 -15.35
C ASN A 116 -33.61 -2.29 -14.97
N PRO A 117 -32.94 -3.30 -14.37
CA PRO A 117 -31.50 -3.28 -14.10
C PRO A 117 -30.63 -3.26 -15.37
N GLN A 118 -31.24 -3.33 -16.55
CA GLN A 118 -30.59 -3.23 -17.86
C GLN A 118 -30.04 -1.81 -18.18
N LEU A 119 -30.32 -0.81 -17.33
CA LEU A 119 -29.93 0.60 -17.50
C LEU A 119 -28.65 1.00 -16.74
N LEU A 120 -27.77 0.07 -16.37
CA LEU A 120 -26.54 0.43 -15.62
C LEU A 120 -25.75 1.55 -16.30
N GLY A 121 -25.65 1.52 -17.64
CA GLY A 121 -24.98 2.56 -18.45
C GLY A 121 -25.56 3.97 -18.26
N SER A 122 -26.83 4.10 -17.90
CA SER A 122 -27.47 5.38 -17.60
C SER A 122 -27.09 5.96 -16.25
N PHE A 123 -26.38 5.22 -15.38
CA PHE A 123 -26.07 5.60 -14.00
C PHE A 123 -24.57 5.69 -13.71
N ILE A 124 -23.73 5.59 -14.73
CA ILE A 124 -22.27 5.57 -14.60
C ILE A 124 -21.64 6.56 -15.58
N MET A 125 -20.37 6.91 -15.36
CA MET A 125 -19.65 7.82 -16.25
C MET A 125 -19.17 7.16 -17.55
N GLU A 126 -18.89 5.85 -17.52
CA GLU A 126 -18.43 5.09 -18.67
C GLU A 126 -19.59 4.62 -19.56
N GLY A 127 -19.27 4.14 -20.77
CA GLY A 127 -20.24 3.51 -21.68
C GLY A 127 -20.15 1.98 -21.68
N SER A 128 -19.90 1.43 -22.87
CA SER A 128 -19.64 0.00 -23.06
C SER A 128 -18.50 -0.48 -22.15
N LYS A 129 -18.73 -1.60 -21.46
CA LYS A 129 -17.80 -2.16 -20.48
C LYS A 129 -17.85 -3.69 -20.47
N PRO A 130 -16.72 -4.37 -20.25
CA PRO A 130 -16.66 -5.83 -20.34
C PRO A 130 -17.45 -6.50 -19.21
N GLY A 131 -18.42 -7.34 -19.57
CA GLY A 131 -19.09 -8.24 -18.61
C GLY A 131 -18.10 -9.20 -17.93
N ALA A 132 -16.99 -9.53 -18.61
CA ALA A 132 -15.92 -10.37 -18.09
C ALA A 132 -15.25 -9.78 -16.84
N SER A 133 -15.05 -8.46 -16.75
CA SER A 133 -14.49 -7.84 -15.53
C SER A 133 -15.45 -8.01 -14.35
N ALA A 134 -16.76 -7.85 -14.57
CA ALA A 134 -17.76 -8.10 -13.52
C ALA A 134 -17.76 -9.57 -13.09
N ALA A 135 -17.65 -10.50 -14.04
CA ALA A 135 -17.55 -11.94 -13.75
C ALA A 135 -16.29 -12.30 -12.97
N ALA A 136 -15.13 -11.70 -13.29
CA ALA A 136 -13.87 -11.92 -12.59
C ALA A 136 -13.95 -11.44 -11.13
N VAL A 137 -14.45 -10.23 -10.90
CA VAL A 137 -14.67 -9.69 -9.54
C VAL A 137 -15.66 -10.56 -8.76
N TRP A 138 -16.77 -10.93 -9.39
CA TRP A 138 -17.79 -11.78 -8.77
C TRP A 138 -17.21 -13.14 -8.37
N ALA A 139 -16.47 -13.80 -9.26
CA ALA A 139 -15.85 -15.08 -8.99
C ALA A 139 -14.87 -14.99 -7.81
N ALA A 140 -14.01 -13.95 -7.79
CA ALA A 140 -13.11 -13.69 -6.68
C ALA A 140 -13.87 -13.53 -5.35
N HIS A 141 -14.95 -12.72 -5.33
CA HIS A 141 -15.78 -12.50 -4.12
C HIS A 141 -16.63 -13.71 -3.70
N ARG A 142 -16.84 -14.69 -4.57
CA ARG A 142 -17.51 -15.96 -4.25
C ARG A 142 -16.55 -16.99 -3.68
N VAL A 143 -15.32 -17.03 -4.19
CA VAL A 143 -14.27 -17.94 -3.71
C VAL A 143 -13.63 -17.42 -2.43
N ILE A 144 -13.42 -16.10 -2.34
CA ILE A 144 -12.76 -15.42 -1.23
C ILE A 144 -13.74 -14.38 -0.66
N PRO A 145 -14.45 -14.69 0.43
CA PRO A 145 -15.42 -13.78 1.03
C PRO A 145 -14.80 -12.44 1.46
N LEU A 146 -15.58 -11.35 1.36
CA LEU A 146 -15.18 -9.99 1.78
C LEU A 146 -15.26 -9.79 3.30
N ASN A 147 -14.71 -10.74 4.06
CA ASN A 147 -14.62 -10.70 5.51
C ASN A 147 -13.33 -11.36 6.00
N MET A 148 -13.19 -11.48 7.32
CA MET A 148 -11.99 -12.01 7.96
C MET A 148 -11.64 -13.44 7.55
N LEU A 149 -12.62 -14.24 7.12
CA LEU A 149 -12.42 -15.65 6.74
C LEU A 149 -11.90 -15.81 5.31
N GLY A 150 -12.05 -14.79 4.47
CA GLY A 150 -11.58 -14.74 3.09
C GLY A 150 -10.47 -13.70 2.91
N TYR A 151 -10.82 -12.53 2.35
CA TYR A 151 -9.84 -11.48 2.05
C TYR A 151 -9.10 -10.98 3.29
N GLY A 152 -9.71 -11.08 4.47
CA GLY A 152 -9.02 -10.72 5.70
C GLY A 152 -7.77 -11.57 5.96
N LYS A 153 -7.80 -12.88 5.67
CA LYS A 153 -6.60 -13.73 5.72
C LYS A 153 -5.57 -13.30 4.68
N LEU A 154 -5.99 -13.22 3.41
CA LEU A 154 -5.09 -12.90 2.30
C LEU A 154 -4.35 -11.57 2.51
N ILE A 155 -5.06 -10.54 2.97
CA ILE A 155 -4.49 -9.21 3.20
C ILE A 155 -3.78 -9.16 4.54
N GLY A 156 -4.21 -9.95 5.53
CA GLY A 156 -3.50 -10.13 6.80
C GLY A 156 -2.07 -10.59 6.60
N GLU A 157 -1.84 -11.62 5.77
CA GLU A 157 -0.49 -12.11 5.42
C GLU A 157 0.38 -10.99 4.80
N SER A 158 -0.24 -10.19 3.91
CA SER A 158 0.41 -9.05 3.28
C SER A 158 0.77 -7.94 4.29
N VAL A 159 -0.11 -7.64 5.24
CA VAL A 159 0.12 -6.69 6.33
C VAL A 159 1.22 -7.20 7.26
N GLU A 160 1.12 -8.43 7.71
CA GLU A 160 2.11 -9.04 8.60
C GLU A 160 3.49 -9.07 7.94
N GLY A 161 3.59 -9.48 6.67
CA GLY A 161 4.85 -9.50 5.94
C GLY A 161 5.49 -8.12 5.83
N ALA A 162 4.69 -7.08 5.62
CA ALA A 162 5.18 -5.71 5.62
C ALA A 162 5.67 -5.24 7.00
N GLN A 163 4.99 -5.63 8.08
CA GLN A 163 5.38 -5.31 9.45
C GLN A 163 6.68 -6.03 9.83
N LEU A 164 6.82 -7.31 9.48
CA LEU A 164 8.05 -8.07 9.70
C LEU A 164 9.23 -7.47 8.91
N PHE A 165 9.03 -7.15 7.64
CA PHE A 165 10.06 -6.50 6.83
C PHE A 165 10.44 -5.12 7.38
N TYR A 166 9.45 -4.32 7.80
CA TYR A 166 9.69 -3.05 8.50
C TYR A 166 10.52 -3.24 9.77
N ASN A 167 10.15 -4.19 10.64
CA ASN A 167 10.87 -4.47 11.88
C ASN A 167 12.31 -4.89 11.60
N ARG A 168 12.52 -5.72 10.59
CA ARG A 168 13.86 -6.17 10.18
C ARG A 168 14.74 -5.03 9.67
N LEU A 169 14.17 -4.10 8.90
CA LEU A 169 14.87 -2.87 8.49
C LEU A 169 15.15 -1.96 9.68
N ALA A 170 14.17 -1.75 10.55
CA ALA A 170 14.30 -0.88 11.73
C ALA A 170 15.35 -1.39 12.72
N ALA A 171 15.50 -2.71 12.85
CA ALA A 171 16.50 -3.37 13.69
C ALA A 171 17.88 -3.51 13.00
N SER A 172 18.05 -3.03 11.77
CA SER A 172 19.32 -3.12 11.06
C SER A 172 20.34 -2.16 11.67
N GLU A 173 21.41 -2.73 12.24
CA GLU A 173 22.60 -1.97 12.63
C GLU A 173 23.39 -1.50 11.40
N PRO A 174 24.23 -0.46 11.53
CA PRO A 174 25.14 -0.07 10.47
C PRO A 174 26.00 -1.25 10.00
N PHE A 175 26.24 -1.32 8.69
CA PHE A 175 26.98 -2.43 8.08
C PHE A 175 28.02 -1.91 7.09
N THR A 176 29.14 -2.62 7.01
CA THR A 176 30.25 -2.25 6.15
C THR A 176 30.04 -2.77 4.72
N VAL A 177 30.24 -1.89 3.75
CA VAL A 177 30.40 -2.23 2.33
C VAL A 177 31.84 -2.02 1.90
N LYS A 178 32.39 -2.99 1.15
CA LYS A 178 33.79 -2.99 0.71
C LYS A 178 33.84 -3.14 -0.80
N THR A 179 34.47 -2.20 -1.50
CA THR A 179 34.79 -2.35 -2.93
C THR A 179 36.00 -1.54 -3.31
N GLY A 180 36.94 -2.14 -4.06
CA GLY A 180 38.02 -1.42 -4.73
C GLY A 180 38.98 -0.66 -3.80
N GLY A 181 39.11 -1.09 -2.53
CA GLY A 181 39.90 -0.38 -1.51
C GLY A 181 39.14 0.70 -0.75
N PHE A 182 37.87 0.94 -1.08
CA PHE A 182 36.96 1.80 -0.33
C PHE A 182 36.15 0.98 0.66
N GLU A 183 36.19 1.40 1.93
CA GLU A 183 35.40 0.85 3.03
C GLU A 183 34.50 1.96 3.55
N LYS A 184 33.18 1.76 3.46
CA LYS A 184 32.17 2.67 3.98
C LYS A 184 31.20 1.91 4.85
N GLU A 185 30.71 2.56 5.88
CA GLU A 185 29.63 2.05 6.72
C GLU A 185 28.32 2.68 6.25
N LEU A 186 27.32 1.86 5.99
CA LEU A 186 25.98 2.28 5.59
C LEU A 186 24.98 2.00 6.71
N VAL A 187 23.94 2.81 6.76
CA VAL A 187 22.75 2.58 7.60
C VAL A 187 21.51 2.59 6.72
N VAL A 188 20.56 1.70 7.02
CA VAL A 188 19.21 1.71 6.43
C VAL A 188 18.22 2.09 7.50
N ARG A 189 17.23 2.92 7.16
CA ARG A 189 16.08 3.14 8.03
C ARG A 189 14.78 3.15 7.23
N PRO A 190 13.71 2.54 7.75
CA PRO A 190 12.38 2.75 7.21
C PRO A 190 11.83 4.13 7.60
N LEU A 191 11.00 4.70 6.74
CA LEU A 191 10.41 6.03 6.89
C LEU A 191 9.44 6.10 8.07
N ALA A 192 8.52 5.13 8.13
CA ALA A 192 7.49 5.00 9.16
C ALA A 192 7.03 3.55 9.24
N GLN A 193 6.46 3.16 10.38
CA GLN A 193 5.75 1.88 10.49
C GLN A 193 4.62 1.86 9.45
N PRO A 194 4.47 0.81 8.63
CA PRO A 194 3.46 0.80 7.59
C PRO A 194 2.05 0.72 8.20
N ASP A 195 1.13 1.56 7.75
CA ASP A 195 -0.28 1.49 8.17
C ASP A 195 -1.01 0.28 7.56
N LEU A 196 -0.51 -0.20 6.41
CA LEU A 196 -0.97 -1.39 5.72
C LEU A 196 0.24 -2.22 5.27
N ASN A 197 0.58 -2.23 3.98
CA ASN A 197 1.58 -3.15 3.41
C ASN A 197 2.62 -2.48 2.49
N ILE A 198 2.77 -1.15 2.56
CA ILE A 198 3.78 -0.42 1.78
C ILE A 198 4.91 0.02 2.73
N VAL A 199 6.11 -0.50 2.51
CA VAL A 199 7.30 -0.16 3.29
C VAL A 199 8.17 0.77 2.46
N ILE A 200 8.47 1.95 3.01
CA ILE A 200 9.33 2.97 2.40
C ILE A 200 10.59 3.09 3.25
N TYR A 201 11.76 3.12 2.62
CA TYR A 201 13.04 3.14 3.32
C TYR A 201 14.14 3.77 2.45
N ALA A 202 15.22 4.18 3.09
CA ALA A 202 16.41 4.67 2.39
C ALA A 202 17.69 4.29 3.14
N PHE A 203 18.79 4.33 2.41
CA PHE A 203 20.15 4.13 2.91
C PHE A 203 20.88 5.47 3.03
N ASN A 204 21.82 5.57 3.96
CA ASN A 204 22.79 6.67 3.98
C ASN A 204 24.17 6.14 4.39
N ILE A 205 25.22 6.86 4.01
CA ILE A 205 26.58 6.62 4.52
C ILE A 205 26.66 7.18 5.93
N VAL A 206 27.18 6.42 6.88
CA VAL A 206 27.38 6.90 8.25
C VAL A 206 28.30 8.13 8.24
N GLY A 207 27.85 9.20 8.89
CA GLY A 207 28.54 10.50 8.91
C GLY A 207 28.26 11.40 7.70
N ASN A 208 27.58 10.92 6.65
CA ASN A 208 27.16 11.79 5.54
C ASN A 208 26.02 12.72 5.98
N ARG A 209 26.23 14.03 5.78
CA ARG A 209 25.26 15.09 6.06
C ARG A 209 24.56 15.64 4.83
N SER A 210 24.99 15.26 3.62
CA SER A 210 24.45 15.79 2.36
C SER A 210 23.27 14.95 1.85
N LEU A 211 22.11 15.60 1.67
CA LEU A 211 20.94 14.98 1.05
C LEU A 211 21.23 14.54 -0.39
N GLU A 212 22.02 15.32 -1.13
CA GLU A 212 22.40 14.99 -2.51
C GLU A 212 23.18 13.68 -2.58
N VAL A 213 24.15 13.47 -1.68
CA VAL A 213 24.92 12.23 -1.60
C VAL A 213 24.02 11.05 -1.23
N MET A 214 23.10 11.24 -0.29
CA MET A 214 22.12 10.22 0.09
C MET A 214 21.21 9.84 -1.09
N ASN A 215 20.72 10.83 -1.85
CA ASN A 215 19.88 10.60 -3.03
C ASN A 215 20.65 9.85 -4.12
N ARG A 216 21.90 10.25 -4.40
CA ARG A 216 22.76 9.56 -5.36
C ARG A 216 22.97 8.10 -4.97
N LEU A 217 23.22 7.81 -3.69
CA LEU A 217 23.32 6.44 -3.17
C LEU A 217 22.05 5.64 -3.42
N ASN A 218 20.89 6.14 -3.03
CA ASN A 218 19.65 5.38 -3.17
C ASN A 218 19.26 5.17 -4.64
N ARG A 219 19.56 6.13 -5.54
CA ARG A 219 19.38 5.94 -6.98
C ARG A 219 20.30 4.84 -7.53
N ALA A 220 21.57 4.82 -7.11
CA ALA A 220 22.51 3.77 -7.51
C ALA A 220 22.07 2.39 -6.99
N ILE A 221 21.59 2.29 -5.74
CA ILE A 221 21.02 1.05 -5.20
C ILE A 221 19.79 0.61 -6.00
N LYS A 222 18.86 1.53 -6.26
CA LYS A 222 17.66 1.28 -7.08
C LYS A 222 18.04 0.74 -8.45
N ASP A 223 19.08 1.29 -9.07
CA ASP A 223 19.54 0.87 -10.39
C ASP A 223 19.95 -0.62 -10.40
N LYS A 224 20.62 -1.10 -9.36
CA LYS A 224 20.99 -2.52 -9.23
C LYS A 224 19.80 -3.43 -8.97
N LEU A 225 18.74 -2.88 -8.39
CA LEU A 225 17.49 -3.58 -8.04
C LEU A 225 16.35 -3.26 -9.01
N SER A 226 16.66 -2.86 -10.23
CA SER A 226 15.70 -2.61 -11.29
C SER A 226 15.85 -3.62 -12.41
N TYR A 227 14.74 -3.95 -13.06
CA TYR A 227 14.77 -4.62 -14.34
C TYR A 227 15.41 -3.69 -15.38
N HIS A 228 16.33 -4.26 -16.18
CA HIS A 228 16.96 -3.58 -17.31
C HIS A 228 16.62 -4.33 -18.59
N GLU A 229 16.15 -3.60 -19.60
CA GLU A 229 15.85 -4.18 -20.91
C GLU A 229 17.08 -4.91 -21.47
N GLY A 230 16.88 -6.12 -21.99
CA GLY A 230 17.96 -6.98 -22.48
C GLY A 230 18.61 -7.90 -21.45
N LYS A 231 18.26 -7.81 -20.16
CA LYS A 231 18.61 -8.83 -19.15
C LYS A 231 17.45 -9.80 -18.92
N PRO A 232 17.71 -11.11 -18.73
CA PRO A 232 16.67 -12.04 -18.29
C PRO A 232 16.15 -11.65 -16.90
N ILE A 233 14.83 -11.74 -16.68
CA ILE A 233 14.23 -11.40 -15.38
C ILE A 233 14.82 -12.24 -14.23
N LEU A 234 15.21 -13.48 -14.52
CA LEU A 234 15.82 -14.42 -13.57
C LEU A 234 17.24 -14.02 -13.14
N ALA A 235 17.87 -13.05 -13.81
CA ALA A 235 19.17 -12.55 -13.43
C ALA A 235 19.12 -11.54 -12.26
N HIS A 236 17.92 -11.15 -11.82
CA HIS A 236 17.73 -10.19 -10.74
C HIS A 236 17.37 -10.92 -9.44
N GLU A 237 18.18 -10.74 -8.40
CA GLU A 237 17.93 -11.34 -7.07
C GLU A 237 16.73 -10.70 -6.37
N ALA A 238 16.49 -9.41 -6.63
CA ALA A 238 15.38 -8.64 -6.10
C ALA A 238 15.03 -7.47 -7.02
N ILE A 239 13.78 -7.02 -6.96
CA ILE A 239 13.29 -5.84 -7.68
C ILE A 239 12.59 -4.91 -6.69
N VAL A 240 12.94 -3.63 -6.72
CA VAL A 240 12.31 -2.58 -5.89
C VAL A 240 11.70 -1.49 -6.74
N SER A 241 10.69 -0.81 -6.20
CA SER A 241 10.23 0.47 -6.75
C SER A 241 10.87 1.63 -5.97
N SER A 242 10.68 2.84 -6.46
CA SER A 242 11.19 4.05 -5.81
C SER A 242 10.24 5.22 -6.03
N THR A 243 10.40 6.27 -5.25
CA THR A 243 9.70 7.54 -5.42
C THR A 243 10.51 8.68 -4.81
N GLU A 244 10.06 9.91 -5.02
CA GLU A 244 10.65 11.11 -4.44
C GLU A 244 9.62 11.80 -3.56
N LEU A 245 10.04 12.19 -2.36
CA LEU A 245 9.21 12.88 -1.38
C LEU A 245 9.77 14.29 -1.17
N GLU A 246 8.97 15.29 -1.52
CA GLU A 246 9.32 16.70 -1.34
C GLU A 246 8.99 17.18 0.07
N VAL A 247 9.84 18.06 0.62
CA VAL A 247 9.64 18.65 1.95
C VAL A 247 8.34 19.46 2.03
N LYS A 248 8.02 20.23 0.99
CA LYS A 248 6.80 21.05 0.89
C LYS A 248 5.52 20.26 1.12
N THR A 249 5.42 19.06 0.55
CA THR A 249 4.23 18.20 0.64
C THR A 249 4.30 17.24 1.83
N ASN A 250 5.49 16.99 2.40
CA ASN A 250 5.72 16.04 3.48
C ASN A 250 6.38 16.69 4.69
N LYS A 251 5.60 17.41 5.51
CA LYS A 251 6.13 18.19 6.66
C LYS A 251 6.84 17.36 7.74
N ALA A 252 6.61 16.05 7.80
CA ALA A 252 7.29 15.15 8.74
C ALA A 252 8.69 14.72 8.23
N LEU A 253 9.00 14.95 6.95
CA LEU A 253 10.21 14.48 6.30
C LEU A 253 11.52 15.00 6.92
N PRO A 254 11.62 16.28 7.37
CA PRO A 254 12.84 16.75 8.05
C PRO A 254 13.20 15.92 9.29
N ASN A 255 12.23 15.42 10.06
CA ASN A 255 12.51 14.58 11.23
C ASN A 255 13.14 13.24 10.82
N TYR A 256 12.64 12.63 9.74
CA TYR A 256 13.22 11.42 9.17
C TYR A 256 14.64 11.67 8.64
N LEU A 257 14.86 12.73 7.87
CA LEU A 257 16.17 13.08 7.33
C LEU A 257 17.20 13.36 8.43
N LYS A 258 16.78 14.03 9.51
CA LYS A 258 17.62 14.21 10.70
C LYS A 258 18.01 12.87 11.33
N ALA A 259 17.09 11.91 11.45
CA ALA A 259 17.39 10.57 11.96
C ALA A 259 18.30 9.76 11.02
N MET A 260 18.31 10.09 9.73
CA MET A 260 19.26 9.57 8.74
C MET A 260 20.64 10.24 8.77
N GLY A 261 20.83 11.28 9.59
CA GLY A 261 22.09 12.02 9.73
C GLY A 261 22.25 13.22 8.78
N ILE A 262 21.22 13.58 8.02
CA ILE A 262 21.23 14.70 7.09
C ILE A 262 21.17 16.04 7.83
N ASP A 263 21.89 17.03 7.33
CA ASP A 263 21.80 18.40 7.83
C ASP A 263 20.49 19.06 7.38
N VAL A 264 19.49 19.03 8.25
CA VAL A 264 18.17 19.60 7.93
C VAL A 264 18.18 21.13 7.79
N SER A 265 19.24 21.83 8.23
CA SER A 265 19.34 23.28 8.08
C SER A 265 19.61 23.73 6.64
N THR A 266 20.05 22.81 5.78
CA THR A 266 20.29 23.08 4.35
C THR A 266 19.08 22.75 3.48
N LEU A 267 17.95 22.33 4.07
CA LEU A 267 16.75 21.97 3.34
C LEU A 267 15.88 23.20 3.09
N ASP A 268 15.26 23.23 1.92
CA ASP A 268 14.20 24.15 1.53
C ASP A 268 12.94 23.37 1.12
N ASP A 269 11.88 24.09 0.75
CA ASP A 269 10.60 23.49 0.36
C ASP A 269 10.73 22.59 -0.89
N GLU A 270 11.67 22.90 -1.79
CA GLU A 270 11.89 22.19 -3.06
C GLU A 270 12.84 20.97 -2.89
N SER A 271 13.46 20.83 -1.72
CA SER A 271 14.29 19.69 -1.39
C SER A 271 13.47 18.40 -1.40
N SER A 272 13.95 17.38 -2.11
CA SER A 272 13.32 16.06 -2.20
C SER A 272 14.27 14.94 -1.76
N VAL A 273 13.73 13.91 -1.11
CA VAL A 273 14.45 12.68 -0.83
C VAL A 273 14.03 11.59 -1.82
N PHE A 274 15.01 10.88 -2.37
CA PHE A 274 14.78 9.66 -3.15
C PHE A 274 14.75 8.45 -2.22
N VAL A 275 13.63 7.73 -2.21
CA VAL A 275 13.40 6.60 -1.31
C VAL A 275 13.06 5.33 -2.10
N LEU A 276 13.45 4.19 -1.55
CA LEU A 276 13.04 2.88 -2.04
C LEU A 276 11.67 2.53 -1.46
N ARG A 277 10.89 1.77 -2.23
CA ARG A 277 9.52 1.39 -1.86
C ARG A 277 9.26 -0.07 -2.23
N SER A 278 8.81 -0.83 -1.25
CA SER A 278 8.34 -2.20 -1.39
C SER A 278 6.85 -2.28 -1.07
N CYS A 279 6.06 -2.69 -2.06
CA CYS A 279 4.63 -2.93 -1.93
C CYS A 279 4.42 -4.43 -1.71
N ILE A 280 4.21 -4.83 -0.45
CA ILE A 280 4.18 -6.24 -0.06
C ILE A 280 2.79 -6.81 -0.34
N MET A 281 2.53 -7.21 -1.58
CA MET A 281 1.25 -7.86 -1.96
C MET A 281 1.33 -9.39 -1.95
N THR A 282 2.53 -9.96 -1.81
CA THR A 282 2.69 -11.41 -1.71
C THR A 282 2.22 -11.89 -0.34
N PRO A 283 1.40 -12.96 -0.25
CA PRO A 283 1.00 -13.57 1.01
C PRO A 283 2.00 -14.64 1.50
N TYR A 284 3.21 -14.69 0.93
CA TYR A 284 4.16 -15.79 1.12
C TYR A 284 5.41 -15.40 1.93
N LEU A 285 5.42 -14.22 2.59
CA LEU A 285 6.59 -13.77 3.37
C LEU A 285 6.56 -14.20 4.85
N THR A 286 5.42 -14.62 5.34
CA THR A 286 5.08 -14.77 6.77
C THR A 286 4.99 -16.21 7.23
N SER A 287 5.23 -17.14 6.31
CA SER A 287 4.67 -18.48 6.33
C SER A 287 5.74 -19.54 6.08
N ASP A 288 5.61 -20.67 6.78
CA ASP A 288 6.36 -21.91 6.56
C ASP A 288 6.04 -22.61 5.22
N TYR A 289 5.54 -21.88 4.20
CA TYR A 289 5.28 -22.46 2.87
C TYR A 289 6.58 -22.94 2.21
N THR A 290 7.72 -22.39 2.65
CA THR A 290 9.07 -22.79 2.28
C THR A 290 9.97 -22.80 3.51
N ASP A 291 11.08 -23.55 3.46
CA ASP A 291 12.14 -23.51 4.47
C ASP A 291 13.04 -22.25 4.34
N GLU A 292 12.73 -21.36 3.39
CA GLU A 292 13.50 -20.15 3.10
C GLU A 292 12.90 -18.92 3.80
N ASP A 293 13.73 -18.19 4.53
CA ASP A 293 13.38 -16.85 5.00
C ASP A 293 13.52 -15.84 3.85
N TYR A 294 12.40 -15.55 3.18
CA TYR A 294 12.37 -14.60 2.07
C TYR A 294 12.70 -13.15 2.48
N ILE A 295 12.48 -12.78 3.74
CA ILE A 295 12.85 -11.46 4.25
C ILE A 295 14.37 -11.36 4.32
N GLU A 296 15.06 -12.35 4.91
CA GLU A 296 16.53 -12.36 4.95
C GLU A 296 17.13 -12.49 3.55
N ARG A 297 16.54 -13.30 2.67
CA ARG A 297 16.97 -13.38 1.26
C ARG A 297 16.87 -12.03 0.56
N PHE A 298 15.81 -11.28 0.80
CA PHE A 298 15.65 -9.93 0.26
C PHE A 298 16.65 -8.95 0.88
N MET A 299 16.93 -9.05 2.19
CA MET A 299 17.97 -8.26 2.86
C MET A 299 19.37 -8.54 2.29
N ALA A 300 19.68 -9.79 1.96
CA ALA A 300 20.93 -10.15 1.30
C ALA A 300 21.06 -9.50 -0.09
N ALA A 301 19.99 -9.53 -0.89
CA ALA A 301 19.95 -8.88 -2.20
C ALA A 301 20.12 -7.35 -2.08
N LEU A 302 19.51 -6.72 -1.06
CA LEU A 302 19.73 -5.30 -0.75
C LEU A 302 21.20 -5.00 -0.42
N LEU A 303 21.85 -5.84 0.38
CA LEU A 303 23.26 -5.70 0.74
C LEU A 303 24.18 -5.86 -0.48
N HIS A 304 23.92 -6.84 -1.35
CA HIS A 304 24.65 -7.01 -2.62
C HIS A 304 24.53 -5.76 -3.50
N ALA A 305 23.32 -5.21 -3.63
CA ALA A 305 23.08 -3.97 -4.36
C ALA A 305 23.82 -2.77 -3.73
N CYS A 306 23.88 -2.68 -2.40
CA CYS A 306 24.64 -1.63 -1.71
C CYS A 306 26.14 -1.72 -2.01
N ASN A 307 26.73 -2.93 -1.97
CA ASN A 307 28.13 -3.13 -2.32
C ASN A 307 28.42 -2.68 -3.76
N ALA A 308 27.57 -3.07 -4.71
CA ALA A 308 27.72 -2.68 -6.11
C ALA A 308 27.48 -1.17 -6.34
N ALA A 309 26.56 -0.55 -5.61
CA ALA A 309 26.24 0.87 -5.75
C ALA A 309 27.35 1.77 -5.21
N VAL A 310 27.95 1.43 -4.07
CA VAL A 310 29.03 2.25 -3.48
C VAL A 310 30.29 2.21 -4.35
N ALA A 311 30.53 1.12 -5.08
CA ALA A 311 31.60 1.03 -6.07
C ALA A 311 31.54 2.14 -7.14
N GLU A 312 30.34 2.58 -7.51
CA GLU A 312 30.11 3.60 -8.55
C GLU A 312 30.14 5.04 -8.01
N LEU A 313 30.13 5.21 -6.68
CA LEU A 313 30.19 6.51 -6.02
C LEU A 313 31.63 6.91 -5.63
N ALA A 314 32.57 5.98 -5.67
CA ALA A 314 34.00 6.18 -5.43
C ALA A 314 34.70 6.80 -6.66
#